data_AF-A0A520S7E1-F1
#
_entry.id   AF-A0A520S7E1-F1
#
_cell.length_a   1.000
_cell.length_b   1.000
_cell.length_c   1.000
_cell.angle_alpha   90.00
_cell.angle_beta   90.00
_cell.angle_gamma   90.00
#
_symmetry.space_group_name_H-M   'P 1'
#
loop_
_entity.id
_entity.type
_entity.pdbx_description
1 polymer ?
#
loop_
_entity_poly.entity_id
_entity_poly.type
_entity_poly.pdbx_seq_one_letter_code
_entity_poly.pdbx_strand_id
1 'polypeptide(L)'
;MISGGADSMALLALVSDFAKIVPRAVIVHHCHHGVIAVADDWLSFVATEAQRRDFEFKPHRLALEMGPDFEARARKARYDSVMSDVQSGDVVMTAHHRDDQVETLLIRLSQGSGLIGLAGIPVMRPFGQGLLIRP
;
A
#
# COMPACT_ATOMS: atom_id res chain seq x y z
N MET A 1 -3.84 -1.27 1.73
CA MET A 1 -3.65 -0.38 0.58
C MET A 1 -3.54 -1.23 -0.68
N ILE A 2 -4.42 -1.01 -1.66
CA ILE A 2 -4.55 -1.84 -2.88
C ILE A 2 -4.25 -0.96 -4.11
N SER A 3 -3.25 -1.34 -4.91
CA SER A 3 -2.89 -0.62 -6.14
C SER A 3 -3.71 -1.08 -7.35
N GLY A 4 -4.28 -2.29 -7.30
CA GLY A 4 -4.92 -2.96 -8.44
C GLY A 4 -4.00 -3.96 -9.13
N GLY A 5 -2.68 -3.90 -8.88
CA GLY A 5 -1.74 -4.92 -9.36
C GLY A 5 -1.94 -6.29 -8.70
N ALA A 6 -1.46 -7.35 -9.36
CA ALA A 6 -1.66 -8.75 -8.98
C ALA A 6 -1.40 -9.02 -7.49
N ASP A 7 -0.26 -8.57 -6.99
CA ASP A 7 0.17 -8.69 -5.60
C ASP A 7 -0.85 -8.11 -4.61
N SER A 8 -1.31 -6.90 -4.88
CA SER A 8 -2.29 -6.22 -4.04
C SER A 8 -3.67 -6.89 -4.10
N MET A 9 -4.04 -7.43 -5.26
CA MET A 9 -5.28 -8.16 -5.43
C MET A 9 -5.24 -9.53 -4.75
N ALA A 10 -4.09 -10.20 -4.73
CA ALA A 10 -3.86 -11.41 -3.95
C ALA A 10 -4.00 -11.14 -2.45
N LEU A 11 -3.39 -10.05 -1.95
CA LEU A 11 -3.57 -9.61 -0.56
C LEU A 11 -5.06 -9.35 -0.25
N LEU A 12 -5.78 -8.66 -1.13
CA LEU A 12 -7.22 -8.40 -0.95
C LEU A 12 -8.03 -9.71 -0.88
N ALA A 13 -7.69 -10.71 -1.70
CA ALA A 13 -8.33 -12.02 -1.65
C ALA A 13 -8.07 -12.73 -0.32
N LEU A 14 -6.82 -12.76 0.15
CA LEU A 14 -6.46 -13.36 1.44
C LEU A 14 -7.16 -12.67 2.63
N VAL A 15 -7.22 -11.34 2.63
CA VAL A 15 -7.95 -10.56 3.64
C VAL A 15 -9.44 -10.88 3.61
N SER A 16 -10.02 -11.06 2.42
CA SER A 16 -11.42 -11.46 2.26
C SER A 16 -11.72 -12.81 2.88
N ASP A 17 -10.86 -13.80 2.65
CA ASP A 17 -11.04 -15.13 3.23
C ASP A 17 -10.81 -15.12 4.74
N PHE A 18 -9.84 -14.35 5.24
CA PHE A 18 -9.62 -14.18 6.67
C PHE A 18 -10.81 -13.50 7.36
N ALA A 19 -11.40 -12.47 6.76
CA ALA A 19 -12.54 -11.74 7.31
C ALA A 19 -13.80 -12.61 7.48
N LYS A 20 -13.93 -13.70 6.71
CA LYS A 20 -15.01 -14.69 6.88
C LYS A 20 -14.85 -15.54 8.14
N ILE A 21 -13.61 -15.75 8.59
CA ILE A 21 -13.28 -16.55 9.77
C ILE A 21 -13.25 -15.66 11.03
N VAL A 22 -12.65 -14.48 10.91
CA VAL A 22 -12.52 -13.49 11.97
C VAL A 22 -13.14 -12.18 11.48
N PRO A 23 -14.43 -11.92 11.79
CA PRO A 23 -15.10 -10.72 11.33
C PRO A 23 -14.38 -9.45 11.79
N ARG A 24 -14.03 -8.60 10.83
CA ARG A 24 -13.40 -7.30 11.03
C ARG A 24 -13.95 -6.32 10.01
N ALA A 25 -14.04 -5.05 10.39
CA ALA A 25 -14.23 -3.98 9.43
C ALA A 25 -12.99 -3.90 8.53
N VAL A 26 -13.21 -3.91 7.21
CA VAL A 26 -12.13 -3.81 6.22
C VAL A 26 -12.37 -2.59 5.35
N ILE A 27 -11.35 -1.74 5.27
CA ILE A 27 -11.32 -0.56 4.41
C ILE A 27 -10.25 -0.74 3.34
N VAL A 28 -10.67 -0.68 2.08
CA VAL A 28 -9.80 -0.74 0.90
C VAL A 28 -9.41 0.68 0.52
N HIS A 29 -8.19 1.06 0.89
CA HIS A 29 -7.58 2.30 0.43
C HIS A 29 -6.88 2.11 -0.92
N HIS A 30 -7.25 2.93 -1.91
CA HIS A 30 -6.59 3.01 -3.22
C HIS A 30 -6.08 4.43 -3.46
N CYS A 31 -4.85 4.58 -3.96
CA CYS A 31 -4.25 5.89 -4.21
C CYS A 31 -4.05 6.10 -5.71
N HIS A 32 -4.83 7.01 -6.28
CA HIS A 32 -4.75 7.44 -7.65
C HIS A 32 -3.73 8.57 -7.79
N HIS A 33 -2.58 8.29 -8.40
CA HIS A 33 -1.46 9.25 -8.47
C HIS A 33 -1.60 10.35 -9.54
N GLY A 34 -2.63 10.29 -10.41
CA GLY A 34 -3.00 11.40 -11.31
C GLY A 34 -2.17 11.54 -12.59
N VAL A 35 -1.19 10.66 -12.81
CA VAL A 35 -0.18 10.83 -13.89
C VAL A 35 -0.44 9.97 -15.13
N ILE A 36 -1.13 8.84 -15.00
CA ILE A 36 -1.31 7.88 -16.11
C ILE A 36 -2.79 7.85 -16.51
N ALA A 37 -3.08 7.89 -17.81
CA ALA A 37 -4.44 7.89 -18.35
C ALA A 37 -5.28 6.66 -17.95
N VAL A 38 -4.63 5.50 -17.74
CA VAL A 38 -5.27 4.24 -17.30
C VAL A 38 -5.57 4.23 -15.79
N ALA A 39 -5.12 5.23 -15.03
CA ALA A 39 -5.28 5.23 -13.56
C ALA A 39 -6.75 5.24 -13.10
N ASP A 40 -7.67 5.83 -13.88
CA ASP A 40 -9.11 5.79 -13.58
C ASP A 40 -9.73 4.38 -13.81
N ASP A 41 -9.17 3.57 -14.73
CA ASP A 41 -9.59 2.17 -14.91
C ASP A 41 -9.21 1.33 -13.68
N TRP A 42 -8.01 1.54 -13.14
CA TRP A 42 -7.57 0.87 -11.90
C TRP A 42 -8.42 1.28 -10.70
N LEU A 43 -8.79 2.55 -10.60
CA LEU A 43 -9.69 3.04 -9.57
C LEU A 43 -11.04 2.30 -9.63
N SER A 44 -11.64 2.25 -10.83
CA SER A 44 -12.92 1.58 -11.08
C SER A 44 -12.85 0.08 -10.78
N PHE A 45 -11.76 -0.56 -11.20
CA PHE A 45 -11.52 -1.98 -10.95
C PHE A 45 -11.42 -2.29 -9.46
N VAL A 46 -10.61 -1.56 -8.71
CA VAL A 46 -10.43 -1.80 -7.26
C VAL A 46 -11.72 -1.49 -6.48
N ALA A 47 -12.46 -0.45 -6.88
CA ALA A 47 -13.76 -0.14 -6.29
C ALA A 47 -14.75 -1.30 -6.46
N THR A 48 -14.83 -1.87 -7.66
CA THR A 48 -15.68 -3.03 -7.96
C THR A 48 -15.29 -4.24 -7.12
N GLU A 49 -13.99 -4.51 -6.98
CA GLU A 49 -13.50 -5.64 -6.20
C GLU A 49 -13.71 -5.48 -4.69
N ALA A 50 -13.64 -4.25 -4.17
CA ALA A 50 -13.99 -3.94 -2.78
C ALA A 50 -15.51 -4.15 -2.54
N GLN A 51 -16.34 -3.64 -3.44
CA GLN A 51 -17.79 -3.79 -3.38
C GLN A 51 -18.21 -5.27 -3.41
N ARG A 52 -17.60 -6.08 -4.29
CA ARG A 52 -17.87 -7.53 -4.39
C ARG A 52 -17.62 -8.30 -3.09
N ARG A 53 -16.86 -7.72 -2.16
CA ARG A 53 -16.48 -8.31 -0.86
C ARG A 53 -17.15 -7.60 0.32
N ASP A 54 -18.07 -6.67 0.07
CA ASP A 54 -18.72 -5.83 1.07
C ASP A 54 -17.72 -5.04 1.93
N PHE A 55 -16.62 -4.60 1.33
CA PHE A 55 -15.61 -3.77 1.98
C PHE A 55 -15.82 -2.29 1.69
N GLU A 56 -15.58 -1.44 2.68
CA GLU A 56 -15.58 0.01 2.48
C GLU A 56 -14.46 0.39 1.52
N PHE A 57 -14.74 1.23 0.54
CA PHE A 57 -13.74 1.70 -0.43
C PHE A 57 -13.43 3.17 -0.21
N LYS A 58 -12.16 3.49 0.02
CA LYS A 58 -11.67 4.86 0.20
C LYS A 58 -10.64 5.23 -0.88
N PRO A 59 -11.04 5.99 -1.90
CA PRO A 59 -10.11 6.47 -2.92
C PRO A 59 -9.39 7.74 -2.45
N HIS A 60 -8.09 7.79 -2.69
CA HIS A 60 -7.21 8.94 -2.43
C HIS A 60 -6.68 9.46 -3.76
N ARG A 61 -7.08 10.67 -4.16
CA ARG A 61 -6.50 11.32 -5.35
C ARG A 61 -5.31 12.17 -4.94
N LEU A 62 -4.13 11.83 -5.47
CA LEU A 62 -2.89 12.53 -5.20
C LEU A 62 -2.61 13.50 -6.33
N ALA A 63 -2.49 14.80 -6.01
CA ALA A 63 -2.08 15.82 -6.96
C ALA A 63 -0.55 15.84 -7.03
N LEU A 64 0.04 15.01 -7.91
CA LEU A 64 1.48 14.88 -8.06
C LEU A 64 1.91 15.25 -9.48
N GLU A 65 3.01 16.00 -9.56
CA GLU A 65 3.66 16.33 -10.83
C GLU A 65 4.89 15.44 -11.05
N MET A 66 5.09 15.07 -12.32
CA MET A 66 6.29 14.34 -12.76
C MET A 66 7.55 15.18 -12.56
N GLY A 67 8.65 14.53 -12.19
CA GLY A 67 9.93 15.19 -11.96
C GLY A 67 10.90 14.31 -11.19
N PRO A 68 12.07 14.85 -10.79
CA PRO A 68 13.07 14.14 -9.98
C PRO A 68 12.42 13.49 -8.76
N ASP A 69 12.85 12.33 -8.27
CA ASP A 69 12.31 11.70 -7.05
C ASP A 69 10.77 11.49 -7.03
N PHE A 70 10.13 11.41 -8.20
CA PHE A 70 8.67 11.23 -8.30
C PHE A 70 8.18 10.04 -7.48
N GLU A 71 8.87 8.91 -7.56
CA GLU A 71 8.48 7.69 -6.85
C GLU A 71 8.51 7.87 -5.33
N ALA A 72 9.55 8.52 -4.80
CA ALA A 72 9.67 8.82 -3.38
C ALA A 72 8.56 9.77 -2.91
N ARG A 73 8.26 10.82 -3.70
CA ARG A 73 7.13 11.73 -3.43
C ARG A 73 5.79 11.00 -3.49
N ALA A 74 5.57 10.16 -4.50
CA ALA A 74 4.35 9.39 -4.66
C ALA A 74 4.16 8.44 -3.48
N ARG A 75 5.21 7.73 -3.08
CA ARG A 75 5.20 6.87 -1.89
C ARG A 75 4.86 7.65 -0.63
N LYS A 76 5.46 8.82 -0.43
CA LYS A 76 5.17 9.68 0.72
C LYS A 76 3.70 10.13 0.72
N ALA A 77 3.23 10.67 -0.40
CA ALA A 77 1.85 11.13 -0.53
C ALA A 77 0.82 10.01 -0.29
N ARG A 78 1.05 8.81 -0.83
CA ARG A 78 0.21 7.63 -0.53
C ARG A 78 0.12 7.35 0.96
N TYR A 79 1.27 7.35 1.64
CA TYR A 79 1.29 7.05 3.07
C TYR A 79 0.64 8.14 3.89
N ASP A 80 0.91 9.41 3.60
CA ASP A 80 0.31 10.53 4.31
C ASP A 80 -1.22 10.53 4.18
N SER A 81 -1.76 10.30 2.97
CA SER A 81 -3.20 10.24 2.73
C SER A 81 -3.89 9.10 3.46
N VAL A 82 -3.23 7.95 3.61
CA VAL A 82 -3.82 6.82 4.36
C VAL A 82 -3.65 7.02 5.85
N MET A 83 -2.51 7.56 6.31
CA MET A 83 -2.23 7.80 7.74
C MET A 83 -3.27 8.69 8.41
N SER A 84 -3.87 9.65 7.69
CA SER A 84 -4.93 10.50 8.25
C SER A 84 -6.21 9.75 8.61
N ASP A 85 -6.44 8.59 8.00
CA ASP A 85 -7.61 7.74 8.27
C ASP A 85 -7.35 6.69 9.38
N VAL A 86 -6.10 6.53 9.82
CA VAL A 86 -5.70 5.44 10.73
C VAL A 86 -5.94 5.84 12.19
N GLN A 87 -6.71 5.02 12.89
CA GLN A 87 -7.01 5.16 14.31
C GLN A 87 -6.18 4.20 15.17
N SER A 88 -6.24 4.40 16.49
CA SER A 88 -5.57 3.49 17.42
C SER A 88 -6.18 2.09 17.36
N GLY A 89 -5.33 1.08 17.21
CA GLY A 89 -5.74 -0.33 17.07
C GLY A 89 -5.90 -0.80 15.62
N ASP A 90 -5.83 0.11 14.64
CA ASP A 90 -5.89 -0.24 13.22
C ASP A 90 -4.60 -0.90 12.73
N VAL A 91 -4.77 -1.79 11.76
CA VAL A 91 -3.69 -2.47 11.05
C VAL A 91 -3.83 -2.19 9.56
N VAL A 92 -2.86 -1.46 9.01
CA VAL A 92 -2.73 -1.21 7.58
C VAL A 92 -1.89 -2.31 6.95
N MET A 93 -2.39 -2.94 5.89
CA MET A 93 -1.65 -3.98 5.15
C MET A 93 -1.21 -3.46 3.78
N THR A 94 0.01 -3.82 3.35
CA THR A 94 0.53 -3.58 1.99
C THR A 94 1.11 -4.84 1.39
N ALA A 95 0.85 -5.07 0.11
CA ALA A 95 1.33 -6.25 -0.63
C ALA A 95 2.76 -6.08 -1.17
N HIS A 96 3.68 -5.55 -0.36
CA HIS A 96 5.08 -5.48 -0.77
C HIS A 96 5.67 -6.89 -0.78
N HIS A 97 6.01 -7.40 -1.96
CA HIS A 97 6.55 -8.75 -2.14
C HIS A 97 8.06 -8.81 -1.86
N ARG A 98 8.61 -10.03 -1.80
CA ARG A 98 10.05 -10.31 -1.67
C ARG A 98 10.92 -9.59 -2.72
N ASP A 99 10.36 -9.19 -3.85
CA ASP A 99 11.09 -8.48 -4.90
C ASP A 99 11.36 -7.01 -4.52
N ASP A 100 10.45 -6.35 -3.81
CA ASP A 100 10.67 -5.00 -3.25
C ASP A 100 11.81 -5.00 -2.21
N GLN A 101 12.00 -6.14 -1.52
CA GLN A 101 13.12 -6.33 -0.59
C GLN A 101 14.45 -6.41 -1.34
N VAL A 102 14.49 -7.16 -2.45
CA VAL A 102 15.68 -7.29 -3.30
C VAL A 102 16.00 -5.97 -3.97
N GLU A 103 15.02 -5.27 -4.52
CA GLU A 103 15.20 -3.96 -5.13
C GLU A 103 15.68 -2.93 -4.10
N THR A 104 15.06 -2.87 -2.92
CA THR A 104 15.50 -2.00 -1.82
C THR A 104 16.92 -2.35 -1.37
N LEU A 105 17.26 -3.62 -1.28
CA LEU A 105 18.60 -4.09 -0.92
C LEU A 105 19.63 -3.69 -1.97
N LEU A 106 19.33 -3.88 -3.26
CA LEU A 106 20.20 -3.53 -4.39
C LEU A 106 20.41 -2.02 -4.48
N ILE A 107 19.37 -1.21 -4.31
CA ILE A 107 19.47 0.26 -4.24
C ILE A 107 20.39 0.66 -3.08
N ARG A 108 20.18 0.11 -1.87
CA ARG A 108 20.99 0.47 -0.70
C ARG A 108 22.44 -0.03 -0.78
N LEU A 109 22.67 -1.18 -1.42
CA LEU A 109 24.00 -1.69 -1.75
C LEU A 109 24.72 -0.74 -2.72
N SER A 110 24.03 -0.27 -3.76
CA SER A 110 24.60 0.67 -4.74
C SER A 110 24.95 2.04 -4.14
N GLN A 111 24.31 2.41 -3.02
CA GLN A 111 24.54 3.66 -2.28
C GLN A 111 25.58 3.54 -1.15
N GLY A 112 26.27 2.38 -1.02
CA GLY A 112 27.35 2.20 -0.04
C GLY A 112 26.87 2.03 1.41
N SER A 113 25.63 1.55 1.62
CA SER A 113 25.08 1.36 2.96
C SER A 113 25.79 0.22 3.70
N GLY A 114 26.25 0.46 4.93
CA GLY A 114 26.82 -0.58 5.80
C GLY A 114 25.79 -1.65 6.22
N LEU A 115 26.22 -2.69 6.96
CA LEU A 115 25.40 -3.84 7.40
C LEU A 115 24.03 -3.49 8.03
N ILE A 116 23.91 -2.33 8.68
CA ILE A 116 22.64 -1.84 9.26
C ILE A 116 21.67 -1.33 8.17
N GLY A 117 22.18 -0.80 7.06
CA GLY A 117 21.39 -0.40 5.89
C GLY A 117 20.89 -1.57 5.03
N LEU A 118 21.46 -2.76 5.22
CA LEU A 118 20.99 -4.03 4.60
C LEU A 118 19.78 -4.64 5.33
N ALA A 119 19.33 -4.04 6.45
CA ALA A 119 18.06 -4.43 7.05
C ALA A 119 16.95 -4.18 6.01
N GLY A 120 16.33 -5.25 5.54
CA GLY A 120 15.19 -5.18 4.62
C GLY A 120 14.04 -4.33 5.17
N ILE A 121 12.97 -4.22 4.39
CA ILE A 121 11.73 -3.58 4.80
C ILE A 121 11.18 -4.32 6.05
N PRO A 122 10.97 -3.64 7.19
CA PRO A 122 10.49 -4.28 8.41
C PRO A 122 9.09 -4.86 8.22
N VAL A 123 8.84 -6.05 8.78
CA VAL A 123 7.54 -6.77 8.67
C VAL A 123 6.39 -5.96 9.27
N MET A 124 6.66 -5.25 10.37
CA MET A 124 5.70 -4.37 11.04
C MET A 124 6.40 -3.08 11.47
N ARG A 125 5.70 -1.94 11.40
CA ARG A 125 6.17 -0.67 11.95
C ARG A 125 5.02 0.24 12.37
N PRO A 126 5.24 1.24 13.24
CA PRO A 126 4.26 2.29 13.50
C PRO A 126 3.83 3.00 12.21
N PHE A 127 2.53 3.31 12.11
CA PHE A 127 1.95 3.98 10.96
C PHE A 127 0.73 4.81 11.37
N GLY A 128 0.90 6.13 11.48
CA GLY A 128 -0.12 6.99 12.09
C GLY A 128 -0.32 6.60 13.55
N GLN A 129 -1.59 6.39 13.94
CA GLN A 129 -1.94 5.87 15.27
C GLN A 129 -1.98 4.33 15.35
N GLY A 130 -1.75 3.66 14.22
CA GLY A 130 -1.83 2.20 14.09
C GLY A 130 -0.51 1.57 13.66
N LEU A 131 -0.63 0.39 13.03
CA LEU A 131 0.51 -0.40 12.56
C LEU A 131 0.44 -0.63 11.06
N LEU A 132 1.57 -0.58 10.37
CA LEU A 132 1.71 -1.03 8.99
C LEU A 132 2.38 -2.40 8.98
N ILE A 133 1.71 -3.39 8.39
CA ILE A 133 2.22 -4.74 8.21
C ILE A 133 2.39 -5.12 6.74
N ARG A 134 3.35 -5.99 6.49
CA ARG A 134 3.66 -6.61 5.20
C ARG A 134 3.61 -8.12 5.41
N PRO A 135 2.44 -8.74 5.19
CA PRO A 135 2.26 -10.18 5.39
C PRO A 135 3.10 -11.00 4.39
#